data_AF-X0XJ80-F1
#
_entry.id   AF-X0XJ80-F1
#
_cell.length_a   1.000
_cell.length_b   1.000
_cell.length_c   1.000
_cell.angle_alpha   90.00
_cell.angle_beta   90.00
_cell.angle_gamma   90.00
#
_symmetry.space_group_name_H-M   'P 1'
#
loop_
_entity.id
_entity.type
_entity.pdbx_description
1 polymer ?
#
loop_
_entity_poly.entity_id
_entity_poly.type
_entity_poly.pdbx_seq_one_letter_code
_entity_poly.pdbx_strand_id
1 'polypeptide(L)'
;GDLHALVSLIFFFLVALSLLAIGTVVRKSSEKTLGWFVILLGAISLCSFPFLFTPQPWGSNAVAEMFPIVSIAVFAIFFGIGLFKGKFELRLER
;
A
#
# COMPACT_ATOMS: atom_id res chain seq x y z
N GLY A 1 3.36 -18.00 -17.73
CA GLY A 1 3.46 -17.92 -16.26
C GLY A 1 4.45 -16.85 -15.86
N ASP A 2 5.70 -16.95 -16.28
CA ASP A 2 6.81 -16.13 -15.77
C ASP A 2 6.70 -14.62 -16.00
N LEU A 3 6.36 -14.18 -17.22
CA LEU A 3 6.30 -12.74 -17.52
C LEU A 3 5.24 -12.02 -16.68
N HIS A 4 4.07 -12.66 -16.49
CA HIS A 4 3.01 -12.12 -15.65
C HIS A 4 3.45 -12.02 -14.19
N ALA A 5 4.07 -13.07 -13.64
CA ALA A 5 4.58 -13.07 -12.28
C ALA A 5 5.64 -11.97 -12.06
N LEU A 6 6.54 -11.77 -13.01
CA LEU A 6 7.58 -10.75 -12.95
C LEU A 6 7.01 -9.32 -13.01
N VAL A 7 6.05 -9.07 -13.89
CA VAL A 7 5.38 -7.76 -14.01
C VAL A 7 4.55 -7.46 -12.75
N SER A 8 3.79 -8.44 -12.26
CA SER A 8 3.03 -8.35 -11.02
C SER A 8 3.94 -8.05 -9.82
N LEU A 9 5.08 -8.74 -9.71
CA LEU A 9 6.08 -8.52 -8.67
C LEU A 9 6.57 -7.07 -8.66
N ILE A 10 6.96 -6.53 -9.82
CA ILE A 10 7.42 -5.14 -9.93
C ILE A 10 6.31 -4.16 -9.52
N PHE A 11 5.10 -4.37 -10.04
CA PHE A 11 3.96 -3.49 -9.76
C PHE A 11 3.61 -3.46 -8.26
N PHE A 12 3.53 -4.62 -7.60
CA PHE A 12 3.24 -4.69 -6.18
C PHE A 12 4.34 -4.09 -5.30
N PHE A 13 5.60 -4.10 -5.78
CA PHE A 13 6.72 -3.49 -5.07
C PHE A 13 6.60 -1.97 -5.09
N LEU A 14 6.28 -1.43 -6.26
CA LEU A 14 5.99 -0.02 -6.46
C LEU A 14 4.81 0.44 -5.60
N VAL A 15 3.76 -0.37 -5.45
CA VAL A 15 2.62 -0.08 -4.56
C VAL A 15 3.07 0.02 -3.11
N ALA A 16 3.83 -0.97 -2.61
CA ALA A 16 4.32 -0.98 -1.24
C ALA A 16 5.21 0.25 -0.94
N LEU A 17 6.13 0.58 -1.85
CA LEU A 17 6.98 1.78 -1.73
C LEU A 17 6.16 3.07 -1.76
N SER A 18 5.14 3.14 -2.61
CA SER A 18 4.26 4.30 -2.69
C SER A 18 3.48 4.51 -1.40
N LEU A 19 2.94 3.43 -0.79
CA LEU A 19 2.27 3.50 0.50
C LEU A 19 3.22 3.98 1.61
N LEU A 20 4.45 3.46 1.66
CA LEU A 20 5.45 3.91 2.63
C LEU A 20 5.79 5.40 2.46
N ALA A 21 5.97 5.86 1.22
CA ALA A 21 6.23 7.27 0.93
C ALA A 21 5.06 8.17 1.35
N ILE A 22 3.83 7.82 0.94
CA ILE A 22 2.61 8.57 1.30
C ILE A 22 2.44 8.59 2.82
N GLY A 23 2.54 7.44 3.49
CA GLY A 23 2.41 7.37 4.94
C GLY A 23 3.44 8.20 5.69
N THR A 24 4.68 8.27 5.19
CA THR A 24 5.73 9.13 5.74
C THR A 24 5.40 10.62 5.59
N VAL A 25 4.91 11.03 4.41
CA VAL A 25 4.49 12.42 4.16
C VAL A 25 3.29 12.80 5.04
N VAL A 26 2.26 11.95 5.10
CA VAL A 26 1.06 12.18 5.92
C VAL A 26 1.42 12.27 7.41
N ARG A 27 2.31 11.38 7.89
CA ARG A 27 2.80 11.41 9.27
C ARG A 27 3.45 12.74 9.63
N LYS A 28 4.16 13.36 8.69
CA LYS A 28 4.86 14.63 8.89
C LYS A 28 3.93 15.84 8.81
N SER A 29 2.88 15.77 7.98
CA SER A 29 2.04 16.92 7.64
C SER A 29 0.96 17.24 8.68
N SER A 30 0.19 16.26 9.17
CA SER A 30 -0.97 16.59 10.02
C SER A 30 -1.48 15.42 10.87
N GLU A 31 -1.74 14.26 10.26
CA GLU A 31 -2.33 13.10 10.96
C GLU A 31 -1.31 11.98 11.22
N LYS A 32 -0.60 12.06 12.36
CA LYS A 32 0.41 11.05 12.76
C LYS A 32 -0.16 9.62 12.78
N THR A 33 -1.37 9.44 13.31
CA THR A 33 -2.02 8.11 13.40
C THR A 33 -2.33 7.53 12.02
N LEU A 34 -2.87 8.35 11.11
CA LEU A 34 -3.16 7.93 9.74
C LEU A 34 -1.87 7.65 8.98
N GLY A 35 -0.84 8.47 9.14
CA GLY A 35 0.48 8.23 8.56
C GLY A 35 1.10 6.91 9.01
N TRP A 36 1.05 6.60 10.31
CA TRP A 36 1.51 5.31 10.84
C TRP A 36 0.69 4.13 10.32
N PHE A 37 -0.62 4.28 10.19
CA PHE A 37 -1.49 3.26 9.60
C PHE A 37 -1.11 2.97 8.15
N VAL A 38 -0.89 4.01 7.33
CA VAL A 38 -0.48 3.83 5.92
C VAL A 38 0.92 3.23 5.81
N ILE A 39 1.86 3.63 6.69
CA ILE A 39 3.19 2.99 6.78
C ILE A 39 3.05 1.50 7.11
N LEU A 40 2.18 1.14 8.05
CA LEU A 40 1.95 -0.26 8.43
C LEU A 40 1.39 -1.07 7.25
N LEU A 41 0.43 -0.52 6.49
CA LEU A 41 -0.09 -1.17 5.28
C LEU A 41 0.99 -1.39 4.22
N GLY A 42 1.86 -0.38 4.01
CA GLY A 42 3.01 -0.48 3.12
C GLY A 42 4.02 -1.52 3.59
N ALA A 43 4.31 -1.59 4.90
CA ALA A 43 5.23 -2.56 5.48
C ALA A 43 4.70 -4.00 5.36
N ILE A 44 3.42 -4.23 5.64
CA ILE A 44 2.77 -5.54 5.45
C ILE A 44 2.85 -5.96 3.98
N SER A 45 2.57 -5.02 3.06
CA SER A 45 2.68 -5.25 1.63
C SER A 45 4.11 -5.55 1.16
N LEU A 46 5.12 -5.02 1.85
CA LEU A 46 6.52 -5.28 1.53
C LEU A 46 6.99 -6.61 2.15
N CYS A 47 6.45 -6.98 3.31
CA CYS A 47 6.72 -8.28 3.96
C CYS A 47 6.10 -9.48 3.23
N SER A 48 5.13 -9.27 2.33
CA SER A 48 4.62 -10.35 1.48
C SER A 48 5.53 -10.67 0.29
N PHE A 49 6.55 -9.86 0.00
CA PHE A 49 7.49 -10.10 -1.11
C PHE A 49 8.28 -11.40 -1.02
N PRO A 50 8.92 -11.73 0.13
CA PRO A 50 9.64 -12.99 0.28
C PRO A 50 8.76 -14.21 -0.03
N PHE A 51 7.45 -14.13 0.25
CA PHE A 51 6.53 -15.22 -0.02
C PHE A 51 6.30 -15.47 -1.51
N LEU A 52 6.50 -14.47 -2.38
CA LEU A 52 6.42 -14.62 -3.85
C LEU A 52 7.57 -15.44 -4.46
N PHE A 53 8.68 -15.60 -3.72
CA PHE A 53 9.82 -16.42 -4.15
C PHE A 53 9.73 -17.87 -3.67
N THR A 54 8.66 -18.23 -2.94
CA THR A 54 8.48 -19.58 -2.41
C THR A 54 8.01 -20.51 -3.53
N PRO A 55 8.59 -21.70 -3.71
CA PRO A 55 8.12 -22.64 -4.74
C PRO A 55 6.73 -23.22 -4.40
N GLN A 56 5.96 -23.54 -5.43
CA GLN A 56 4.67 -24.24 -5.30
C GLN A 56 4.84 -25.61 -4.60
N PRO A 57 3.85 -26.08 -3.83
CA PRO A 57 2.48 -25.56 -3.68
C PRO A 57 2.32 -24.50 -2.58
N TRP A 58 3.35 -24.27 -1.76
CA TRP A 58 3.33 -23.34 -0.63
C TRP A 58 3.37 -21.88 -1.08
N GLY A 59 4.09 -21.60 -2.18
CA GLY A 59 4.04 -20.32 -2.89
C GLY A 59 2.89 -20.26 -3.88
N SER A 60 1.67 -20.06 -3.38
CA SER A 60 0.58 -19.62 -4.25
C SER A 60 0.72 -18.13 -4.48
N ASN A 61 1.25 -17.73 -5.64
CA ASN A 61 1.42 -16.32 -6.03
C ASN A 61 0.17 -15.48 -5.72
N ALA A 62 -1.03 -16.03 -5.95
CA ALA A 62 -2.29 -15.34 -5.72
C ALA A 62 -2.47 -14.83 -4.27
N VAL A 63 -2.06 -15.58 -3.25
CA VAL A 63 -2.21 -15.16 -1.85
C VAL A 63 -1.22 -14.05 -1.51
N ALA A 64 0.01 -14.17 -1.98
CA ALA A 64 1.03 -13.15 -1.74
C ALA A 64 0.73 -11.84 -2.50
N GLU A 65 0.10 -11.94 -3.67
CA GLU A 65 -0.42 -10.81 -4.47
C GLU A 65 -1.67 -10.17 -3.83
N MET A 66 -2.44 -10.89 -3.01
CA MET A 66 -3.61 -10.31 -2.32
C MET A 66 -3.22 -9.23 -1.30
N PHE A 67 -2.10 -9.37 -0.59
CA PHE A 67 -1.68 -8.40 0.43
C PHE A 67 -1.52 -6.97 -0.12
N PRO A 68 -0.72 -6.71 -1.18
CA PRO A 68 -0.61 -5.38 -1.76
C PRO A 68 -1.95 -4.84 -2.28
N ILE A 69 -2.79 -5.70 -2.89
CA ILE A 69 -4.11 -5.32 -3.41
C ILE A 69 -5.04 -4.87 -2.28
N VAL A 70 -5.10 -5.64 -1.19
CA VAL A 70 -5.92 -5.30 -0.03
C VAL A 70 -5.40 -4.04 0.65
N SER A 71 -4.07 -3.90 0.81
CA SER A 71 -3.46 -2.71 1.39
C SER A 71 -3.82 -1.43 0.62
N ILE A 72 -3.73 -1.44 -0.71
CA ILE A 72 -4.09 -0.26 -1.51
C ILE A 72 -5.60 0.00 -1.51
N ALA A 73 -6.44 -1.05 -1.52
CA ALA A 73 -7.89 -0.90 -1.43
C ALA A 73 -8.32 -0.28 -0.10
N VAL A 74 -7.77 -0.78 1.02
CA VAL A 74 -8.01 -0.22 2.36
C VAL A 74 -7.56 1.23 2.39
N PHE A 75 -6.35 1.55 1.91
CA PHE A 75 -5.87 2.93 1.82
C PHE A 75 -6.82 3.82 1.01
N ALA A 76 -7.26 3.38 -0.17
CA ALA A 76 -8.15 4.15 -1.03
C ALA A 76 -9.51 4.43 -0.38
N ILE A 77 -10.07 3.46 0.34
CA ILE A 77 -11.33 3.64 1.09
C ILE A 77 -11.15 4.68 2.20
N PHE A 78 -10.12 4.54 3.04
CA PHE A 78 -9.88 5.48 4.14
C PHE A 78 -9.57 6.89 3.62
N PHE A 79 -8.75 6.99 2.58
CA PHE A 79 -8.43 8.27 1.94
C PHE A 79 -9.67 8.91 1.30
N GLY A 80 -10.48 8.14 0.58
CA GLY A 80 -11.74 8.60 -0.01
C GLY A 80 -12.72 9.11 1.05
N ILE A 81 -12.91 8.36 2.16
CA ILE A 81 -13.73 8.81 3.29
C ILE A 81 -13.18 10.11 3.89
N GLY A 82 -11.86 10.24 4.00
CA GLY A 82 -11.19 11.45 4.48
C GLY A 82 -11.47 12.67 3.58
N LEU A 83 -11.43 12.48 2.25
CA LEU A 83 -11.77 13.52 1.28
C LEU A 83 -13.24 13.95 1.40
N PHE A 84 -14.18 12.99 1.46
CA PHE A 84 -15.61 13.30 1.58
C PHE A 84 -15.96 14.02 2.89
N LYS A 85 -15.20 13.79 3.96
CA LYS A 85 -15.37 14.48 5.25
C LYS A 85 -14.66 15.84 5.33
N GLY A 86 -14.04 16.32 4.24
CA GLY A 86 -13.36 17.63 4.21
C GLY A 86 -12.08 17.69 5.05
N LYS A 87 -11.55 16.56 5.53
CA LYS A 87 -10.33 16.54 6.37
C LYS A 87 -9.07 17.00 5.61
N PHE A 88 -9.09 16.88 4.30
CA PHE A 88 -8.01 17.30 3.41
C PHE A 88 -8.41 18.52 2.58
N GLU A 89 -9.28 19.41 3.09
CA GLU A 89 -9.47 20.72 2.48
C GLU A 89 -8.09 21.35 2.27
N LEU A 90 -7.69 21.44 1.00
CA LEU A 90 -6.56 22.21 0.55
C LEU A 90 -6.84 23.64 1.03
N ARG A 91 -6.24 24.02 2.17
CA ARG A 91 -5.99 25.43 2.46
C ARG A 91 -5.08 25.92 1.33
N LEU A 92 -5.71 26.32 0.23
CA LEU A 92 -5.20 27.34 -0.66
C LEU A 92 -5.13 28.61 0.20
N GLU A 93 -4.08 28.72 1.02
CA GLU A 93 -3.70 29.99 1.62
C GLU A 93 -3.44 30.95 0.46
N ARG A 94 -4.31 31.96 0.40
CA ARG A 94 -4.29 33.06 -0.55
C ARG A 94 -3.37 34.15 -0.04
#